data_AF-E1JZY7-F1
#
_entry.id   AF-E1JZY7-F1
#
_cell.length_a   1.000
_cell.length_b   1.000
_cell.length_c   1.000
_cell.angle_alpha   90.00
_cell.angle_beta   90.00
_cell.angle_gamma   90.00
#
_symmetry.space_group_name_H-M   'P 1'
#
loop_
_entity.id
_entity.type
_entity.pdbx_description
1 polymer ?
#
loop_
_entity_poly.entity_id
_entity_poly.type
_entity_poly.pdbx_seq_one_letter_code
_entity_poly.pdbx_strand_id
1 'polypeptide(L)'
;MNALSRSGDSPGSRNPESCRRCAAAGPTCCTLTPGHEELCFPISEVERHRIAEHVGLSLGAFTPEANSGAFLSCMRRLFPREGKLLESLFPESGRHLRLSVSPGGHCVFLQADGCRLPREARPYYCRLFPFWMADGRVTAFAAASCLVHRQGRTVAGMLTLLAATEGQVRDLHGRLRLAWGLPPREDMPAVTPVPARFGT
;
A
#
# COMPACT_ATOMS: atom_id res chain seq x y z
N MET A 1 -5.00 -13.75 -46.78
CA MET A 1 -3.87 -13.93 -45.84
C MET A 1 -4.17 -13.10 -44.62
N ASN A 2 -4.62 -13.74 -43.54
CA ASN A 2 -5.11 -13.10 -42.31
C ASN A 2 -3.93 -12.71 -41.40
N ALA A 3 -3.78 -11.42 -41.13
CA ALA A 3 -2.96 -10.92 -40.03
C ALA A 3 -3.84 -10.79 -38.78
N LEU A 4 -3.75 -11.79 -37.91
CA LEU A 4 -4.41 -11.79 -36.60
C LEU A 4 -3.72 -10.77 -35.68
N SER A 5 -4.44 -9.70 -35.36
CA SER A 5 -4.18 -8.83 -34.23
C SER A 5 -4.19 -9.68 -32.94
N ARG A 6 -3.02 -9.89 -32.33
CA ARG A 6 -2.92 -10.46 -30.99
C ARG A 6 -3.04 -9.34 -29.97
N SER A 7 -4.26 -9.13 -29.49
CA SER A 7 -4.56 -8.43 -28.25
C SER A 7 -3.85 -9.16 -27.11
N GLY A 8 -2.73 -8.60 -26.65
CA GLY A 8 -2.02 -9.06 -25.46
C GLY A 8 -2.79 -8.64 -24.21
N ASP A 9 -3.78 -9.44 -23.82
CA ASP A 9 -4.50 -9.27 -22.57
C ASP A 9 -3.56 -9.66 -21.42
N SER A 10 -2.96 -8.65 -20.77
CA SER A 10 -2.11 -8.85 -19.60
C SER A 10 -2.96 -9.38 -18.43
N PRO A 11 -2.56 -10.46 -17.76
CA PRO A 11 -3.32 -11.04 -16.65
C PRO A 11 -3.16 -10.16 -15.40
N GLY A 12 -3.99 -9.11 -15.30
CA GLY A 12 -4.01 -8.19 -14.17
C GLY A 12 -5.16 -7.16 -14.18
N SER A 13 -6.01 -7.17 -15.21
CA SER A 13 -6.98 -6.10 -15.50
C SER A 13 -8.31 -6.16 -14.73
N ARG A 14 -8.54 -7.14 -13.83
CA ARG A 14 -9.81 -7.27 -13.06
C ARG A 14 -9.85 -6.52 -11.72
N ASN A 15 -8.83 -5.73 -11.40
CA ASN A 15 -8.78 -4.96 -10.15
C ASN A 15 -9.64 -3.66 -10.08
N PRO A 16 -10.07 -3.02 -11.18
CA PRO A 16 -10.92 -1.82 -11.10
C PRO A 16 -12.30 -2.11 -10.51
N GLU A 17 -12.88 -3.25 -10.83
CA GLU A 17 -14.25 -3.57 -10.41
C GLU A 17 -14.36 -3.81 -8.90
N SER A 18 -13.39 -4.48 -8.29
CA SER A 18 -13.35 -4.67 -6.84
C SER A 18 -13.17 -3.33 -6.11
N CYS A 19 -12.32 -2.43 -6.60
CA CYS A 19 -12.19 -1.09 -6.03
C CYS A 19 -13.47 -0.26 -6.20
N ARG A 20 -14.11 -0.32 -7.37
CA ARG A 20 -15.39 0.36 -7.62
C ARG A 20 -16.49 -0.15 -6.70
N ARG A 21 -16.60 -1.46 -6.53
CA ARG A 21 -17.56 -2.10 -5.60
C ARG A 21 -17.28 -1.71 -4.16
N CYS A 22 -16.01 -1.66 -3.75
CA CYS A 22 -15.62 -1.17 -2.44
C CYS A 22 -16.00 0.32 -2.26
N ALA A 23 -15.69 1.18 -3.24
CA ALA A 23 -16.02 2.60 -3.21
C ALA A 23 -17.52 2.85 -3.09
N ALA A 24 -18.35 2.06 -3.79
CA ALA A 24 -19.80 2.14 -3.70
C ALA A 24 -20.38 1.58 -2.38
N ALA A 25 -19.74 0.56 -1.80
CA ALA A 25 -20.22 -0.08 -0.56
C ALA A 25 -19.85 0.70 0.70
N GLY A 26 -18.65 1.29 0.73
CA GLY A 26 -18.08 2.02 1.85
C GLY A 26 -17.98 1.23 3.18
N PRO A 27 -17.25 1.77 4.17
CA PRO A 27 -15.99 2.52 4.04
C PRO A 27 -14.89 1.66 3.38
N THR A 28 -13.91 2.33 2.77
CA THR A 28 -12.84 1.68 1.99
C THR A 28 -11.46 1.86 2.61
N CYS A 29 -10.45 1.17 2.08
CA CYS A 29 -9.05 1.47 2.41
C CYS A 29 -8.58 2.87 1.98
N CYS A 30 -9.38 3.59 1.20
CA CYS A 30 -9.12 4.96 0.77
C CYS A 30 -9.86 6.01 1.62
N THR A 31 -10.57 5.60 2.67
CA THR A 31 -11.26 6.48 3.62
C THR A 31 -10.71 6.23 5.02
N LEU A 32 -10.16 7.26 5.65
CA LEU A 32 -9.78 7.24 7.07
C LEU A 32 -10.84 7.92 7.93
N THR A 33 -10.84 7.59 9.21
CA THR A 33 -11.48 8.42 10.24
C THR A 33 -10.66 9.71 10.38
N PRO A 34 -11.25 10.91 10.19
CA PRO A 34 -10.53 12.18 10.38
C PRO A 34 -9.85 12.24 11.75
N GLY A 35 -8.61 12.74 11.80
CA GLY A 35 -7.77 12.72 13.00
C GLY A 35 -6.86 11.50 13.13
N HIS A 36 -6.99 10.49 12.25
CA HIS A 36 -6.10 9.32 12.20
C HIS A 36 -5.04 9.41 11.10
N GLU A 37 -4.73 10.60 10.61
CA GLU A 37 -3.75 10.82 9.53
C GLU A 37 -2.36 10.31 9.89
N GLU A 38 -1.97 10.42 11.16
CA GLU A 38 -0.68 9.92 11.68
C GLU A 38 -0.51 8.40 11.55
N LEU A 39 -1.59 7.64 11.37
CA LEU A 39 -1.56 6.19 11.21
C LEU A 39 -1.41 5.75 9.75
N CYS A 40 -1.32 6.69 8.81
CA CYS A 40 -1.19 6.37 7.39
C CYS A 40 0.17 5.71 7.10
N PHE A 41 0.17 4.76 6.18
CA PHE A 41 1.40 4.12 5.72
C PHE A 41 2.31 5.12 5.01
N PRO A 42 3.64 4.97 5.15
CA PRO A 42 4.59 5.82 4.46
C PRO A 42 4.62 5.54 2.96
N ILE A 43 5.08 6.55 2.22
CA ILE A 43 5.34 6.53 0.79
C ILE A 43 6.84 6.66 0.59
N SER A 44 7.43 5.67 -0.09
CA SER A 44 8.83 5.74 -0.51
C SER A 44 9.03 6.75 -1.64
N GLU A 45 10.27 7.18 -1.84
CA GLU A 45 10.61 8.08 -2.95
C GLU A 45 10.33 7.44 -4.33
N VAL A 46 10.52 6.12 -4.48
CA VAL A 46 10.19 5.40 -5.72
C VAL A 46 8.68 5.29 -5.95
N GLU A 47 7.85 5.24 -4.89
CA GLU A 47 6.40 5.33 -5.01
C GLU A 47 5.97 6.76 -5.37
N ARG A 48 6.54 7.75 -4.69
CA ARG A 48 6.29 9.16 -4.96
C ARG A 48 6.58 9.51 -6.42
N HIS A 49 7.73 9.09 -6.95
CA HIS A 49 8.11 9.33 -8.34
C HIS A 49 7.10 8.70 -9.32
N ARG A 50 6.80 7.41 -9.17
CA ARG A 50 5.83 6.70 -10.03
C ARG A 50 4.45 7.34 -10.02
N ILE A 51 3.99 7.80 -8.85
CA ILE A 51 2.70 8.48 -8.72
C ILE A 51 2.78 9.84 -9.42
N ALA A 52 3.82 10.64 -9.16
CA ALA A 52 4.02 11.96 -9.75
C ALA A 52 4.08 11.92 -11.28
N GLU A 53 4.74 10.93 -11.87
CA GLU A 53 4.76 10.71 -13.32
C GLU A 53 3.35 10.51 -13.90
N HIS A 54 2.44 9.88 -13.15
CA HIS A 54 1.07 9.61 -13.61
C HIS A 54 0.12 10.79 -13.41
N VAL A 55 0.25 11.54 -12.31
CA VAL A 55 -0.72 12.59 -11.96
C VAL A 55 -0.23 14.01 -12.16
N GLY A 56 1.04 14.18 -12.50
CA GLY A 56 1.72 15.47 -12.57
C GLY A 56 2.09 16.02 -11.19
N LEU A 57 3.19 16.77 -11.13
CA LEU A 57 3.71 17.38 -9.89
C LEU A 57 2.80 18.48 -9.30
N SER A 58 1.81 18.95 -10.06
CA SER A 58 0.87 20.00 -9.64
C SER A 58 -0.21 19.51 -8.69
N LEU A 59 -0.44 18.20 -8.60
CA LEU A 59 -1.40 17.65 -7.66
C LEU A 59 -0.71 17.47 -6.29
N GLY A 60 -1.19 18.21 -5.28
CA GLY A 60 -0.79 18.03 -3.87
C GLY A 60 -1.17 16.63 -3.36
N ALA A 61 -0.36 15.64 -3.72
CA ALA A 61 -0.62 14.22 -3.53
C ALA A 61 -0.01 13.66 -2.23
N PHE A 62 0.96 14.39 -1.66
CA PHE A 62 1.76 13.93 -0.53
C PHE A 62 1.76 14.98 0.57
N THR A 63 1.63 14.50 1.80
CA THR A 63 1.72 15.32 3.00
C THR A 63 2.84 14.77 3.88
N PRO A 64 3.83 15.60 4.27
CA PRO A 64 4.78 15.23 5.32
C PRO A 64 4.05 15.08 6.65
N GLU A 65 4.28 13.98 7.35
CA GLU A 65 3.66 13.65 8.63
C GLU A 65 4.74 13.35 9.66
N ALA A 66 4.53 13.76 10.91
CA ALA A 66 5.50 13.47 11.97
C ALA A 66 5.53 11.97 12.30
N ASN A 67 6.70 11.44 12.64
CA ASN A 67 6.83 10.05 13.11
C ASN A 67 6.33 9.94 14.57
N SER A 68 5.00 9.97 14.74
CA SER A 68 4.40 9.94 16.07
C SER A 68 4.61 8.59 16.79
N GLY A 69 4.44 8.59 18.12
CA GLY A 69 4.51 7.34 18.90
C GLY A 69 3.49 6.29 18.44
N ALA A 70 2.31 6.72 18.00
CA ALA A 70 1.27 5.84 17.47
C ALA A 70 1.69 5.22 16.13
N PHE A 71 2.22 6.03 15.21
CA PHE A 71 2.82 5.58 13.95
C PHE A 71 3.91 4.52 14.18
N LEU A 72 4.88 4.82 15.04
CA LEU A 72 6.00 3.93 15.31
C LEU A 72 5.57 2.62 15.97
N SER A 73 4.56 2.67 16.85
CA SER A 73 3.93 1.48 17.43
C SER A 73 3.29 0.60 16.36
N CYS A 74 2.58 1.20 15.40
CA CYS A 74 2.04 0.49 14.24
C CYS A 74 3.15 -0.16 13.39
N MET A 75 4.21 0.58 13.09
CA MET A 75 5.34 0.05 12.30
C MET A 75 6.02 -1.14 12.98
N ARG A 76 6.24 -1.09 14.31
CA ARG A 76 6.80 -2.22 15.08
C ARG A 76 5.88 -3.44 15.08
N ARG A 77 4.56 -3.26 15.01
CA ARG A 77 3.61 -4.39 14.87
C ARG A 77 3.64 -5.01 13.48
N LEU A 78 3.88 -4.21 12.45
CA LEU A 78 3.95 -4.67 11.05
C LEU A 78 5.27 -5.38 10.72
N PHE A 79 6.35 -4.97 11.39
CA PHE A 79 7.71 -5.49 11.22
C PHE A 79 8.36 -5.78 12.60
N PRO A 80 7.88 -6.84 13.29
CA PRO A 80 8.26 -7.11 14.68
C PRO A 80 9.73 -7.51 14.87
N ARG A 81 10.44 -7.90 13.81
CA ARG A 81 11.84 -8.37 13.87
C ARG A 81 12.83 -7.27 13.48
N GLU A 82 12.34 -6.10 13.09
CA GLU A 82 13.12 -5.02 12.48
C GLU A 82 13.19 -3.76 13.33
N GLY A 83 12.87 -3.83 14.64
CA GLY A 83 12.75 -2.67 15.52
C GLY A 83 13.92 -1.67 15.44
N LYS A 84 15.18 -2.15 15.53
CA LYS A 84 16.37 -1.28 15.42
C LYS A 84 16.51 -0.60 14.05
N LEU A 85 16.10 -1.29 12.98
CA LEU A 85 16.14 -0.74 11.63
C LEU A 85 15.00 0.26 11.42
N LEU A 86 13.82 0.01 12.00
CA LEU A 86 12.71 0.96 11.98
C LEU A 86 13.09 2.28 12.67
N GLU A 87 13.84 2.24 13.78
CA GLU A 87 14.30 3.45 14.48
C GLU A 87 15.24 4.31 13.63
N SER A 88 16.07 3.70 12.78
CA SER A 88 16.95 4.44 11.88
C SER A 88 16.22 4.95 10.64
N LEU A 89 15.24 4.20 10.14
CA LEU A 89 14.41 4.60 8.99
C LEU A 89 13.40 5.68 9.38
N PHE A 90 12.75 5.55 10.53
CA PHE A 90 11.72 6.44 11.04
C PHE A 90 12.09 6.96 12.43
N PRO A 91 13.08 7.87 12.53
CA PRO A 91 13.44 8.46 13.82
C PRO A 91 12.26 9.28 14.38
N GLU A 92 12.09 9.30 15.70
CA GLU A 92 10.98 10.00 16.40
C GLU A 92 10.93 11.50 16.07
N SER A 93 12.09 12.14 15.88
CA SER A 93 12.19 13.55 15.47
C SER A 93 11.98 13.78 13.97
N GLY A 94 11.87 12.70 13.19
CA GLY A 94 11.74 12.75 11.74
C GLY A 94 10.30 12.84 11.25
N ARG A 95 10.17 12.84 9.93
CA ARG A 95 8.90 12.82 9.22
C ARG A 95 8.90 11.73 8.16
N HIS A 96 7.73 11.27 7.78
CA HIS A 96 7.53 10.45 6.60
C HIS A 96 6.56 11.14 5.65
N LEU A 97 6.56 10.74 4.38
CA LEU A 97 5.52 11.15 3.44
C LEU A 97 4.36 10.16 3.50
N ARG A 98 3.14 10.67 3.51
CA ARG A 98 1.93 9.87 3.29
C ARG A 98 1.13 10.44 2.12
N LEU A 99 0.15 9.68 1.64
CA LEU A 99 -0.84 10.24 0.72
C LEU A 99 -1.65 11.34 1.41
N SER A 100 -1.91 12.41 0.67
CA SER A 100 -2.80 13.48 1.10
C SER A 100 -4.25 13.01 1.15
N VAL A 101 -5.01 13.63 2.06
CA VAL A 101 -6.41 13.31 2.31
C VAL A 101 -7.20 14.60 2.45
N SER A 102 -8.47 14.57 2.04
CA SER A 102 -9.41 15.68 2.25
C SER A 102 -9.74 15.83 3.75
N PRO A 103 -10.32 16.97 4.18
CA PRO A 103 -10.79 17.14 5.55
C PRO A 103 -11.80 16.08 6.01
N GLY A 104 -12.55 15.48 5.07
CA GLY A 104 -13.47 14.38 5.34
C GLY A 104 -12.81 13.00 5.41
N GLY A 105 -11.48 12.90 5.38
CA GLY A 105 -10.75 11.63 5.47
C GLY A 105 -10.67 10.83 4.16
N HIS A 106 -11.09 11.37 3.03
CA HIS A 106 -10.95 10.70 1.73
C HIS A 106 -9.55 10.92 1.15
N CYS A 107 -8.88 9.85 0.70
CA CYS A 107 -7.66 9.95 -0.09
C CYS A 107 -7.89 10.85 -1.33
N VAL A 108 -6.92 11.71 -1.66
CA VAL A 108 -7.00 12.62 -2.84
C VAL A 108 -7.14 11.91 -4.18
N PHE A 109 -6.89 10.61 -4.23
CA PHE A 109 -7.05 9.77 -5.41
C PHE A 109 -8.37 9.01 -5.48
N LEU A 110 -9.24 9.13 -4.46
CA LEU A 110 -10.55 8.49 -4.46
C LEU A 110 -11.52 9.26 -5.36
N GLN A 111 -12.18 8.52 -6.25
CA GLN A 111 -13.28 8.95 -7.10
C GLN A 111 -14.50 8.03 -6.89
N ALA A 112 -15.65 8.41 -7.45
CA ALA A 112 -16.88 7.63 -7.34
C ALA A 112 -16.76 6.20 -7.89
N ASP A 113 -15.89 6.00 -8.88
CA ASP A 113 -15.61 4.70 -9.51
C ASP A 113 -14.38 3.98 -8.96
N GLY A 114 -13.75 4.53 -7.91
CA GLY A 114 -12.62 3.94 -7.22
C GLY A 114 -11.37 4.83 -7.23
N CYS A 115 -10.19 4.20 -7.18
CA CYS A 115 -8.94 4.96 -7.17
C CYS A 115 -8.55 5.36 -8.58
N ARG A 116 -8.34 6.67 -8.80
CA ARG A 116 -7.93 7.25 -10.10
C ARG A 116 -6.54 6.82 -10.56
N LEU A 117 -5.69 6.35 -9.63
CA LEU A 117 -4.38 5.85 -9.99
C LEU A 117 -4.51 4.47 -10.65
N PRO A 118 -3.79 4.22 -11.76
CA PRO A 118 -3.69 2.87 -12.31
C PRO A 118 -2.95 1.96 -11.32
N ARG A 119 -3.18 0.65 -11.42
CA ARG A 119 -2.79 -0.32 -10.39
C ARG A 119 -1.29 -0.30 -10.08
N GLU A 120 -0.47 -0.10 -11.09
CA GLU A 120 0.98 -0.09 -11.09
C GLU A 120 1.57 1.16 -10.42
N ALA A 121 0.88 2.29 -10.55
CA ALA A 121 1.24 3.56 -9.94
C ALA A 121 0.83 3.65 -8.47
N ARG A 122 -0.19 2.88 -8.05
CA ARG A 122 -0.62 2.85 -6.64
C ARG A 122 0.56 2.45 -5.72
N PRO A 123 0.63 3.01 -4.50
CA PRO A 123 1.56 2.56 -3.48
C PRO A 123 1.48 1.05 -3.26
N TYR A 124 2.60 0.42 -2.90
CA TYR A 124 2.65 -1.01 -2.65
C TYR A 124 1.66 -1.43 -1.57
N TYR A 125 1.49 -0.64 -0.50
CA TYR A 125 0.51 -0.97 0.54
C TYR A 125 -0.93 -0.96 -0.01
N CYS A 126 -1.29 -0.01 -0.89
CA CYS A 126 -2.58 0.00 -1.58
C CYS A 126 -2.77 -1.22 -2.49
N ARG A 127 -1.67 -1.68 -3.11
CA ARG A 127 -1.67 -2.86 -4.01
C ARG A 127 -1.73 -4.19 -3.25
N LEU A 128 -1.27 -4.17 -2.00
CA LEU A 128 -1.17 -5.31 -1.10
C LEU A 128 -2.46 -5.49 -0.29
N PHE A 129 -3.12 -4.38 0.10
CA PHE A 129 -4.37 -4.41 0.85
C PHE A 129 -5.42 -5.31 0.17
N PRO A 130 -6.14 -6.17 0.92
CA PRO A 130 -6.15 -6.30 2.38
C PRO A 130 -5.11 -7.27 2.95
N PHE A 131 -4.19 -7.77 2.14
CA PHE A 131 -3.20 -8.77 2.56
C PHE A 131 -2.01 -8.15 3.28
N TRP A 132 -1.31 -8.98 4.03
CA TRP A 132 0.01 -8.68 4.60
C TRP A 132 0.82 -9.99 4.67
N MET A 133 2.11 -9.89 4.99
CA MET A 133 2.93 -11.05 5.33
C MET A 133 3.25 -11.02 6.82
N ALA A 134 3.03 -12.13 7.51
CA ALA A 134 3.45 -12.31 8.90
C ALA A 134 3.98 -13.72 9.08
N ASP A 135 5.16 -13.87 9.70
CA ASP A 135 5.82 -15.16 9.96
C ASP A 135 5.88 -16.06 8.70
N GLY A 136 6.22 -15.45 7.55
CA GLY A 136 6.36 -16.14 6.26
C GLY A 136 5.04 -16.55 5.59
N ARG A 137 3.89 -16.22 6.17
CA ARG A 137 2.56 -16.57 5.66
C ARG A 137 1.79 -15.34 5.19
N VAL A 138 0.92 -15.53 4.19
CA VAL A 138 -0.05 -14.50 3.80
C VAL A 138 -1.15 -14.42 4.85
N THR A 139 -1.33 -13.23 5.41
CA THR A 139 -2.44 -12.89 6.31
C THR A 139 -3.30 -11.81 5.67
N ALA A 140 -4.42 -11.46 6.31
CA ALA A 140 -5.25 -10.36 5.85
C ALA A 140 -5.78 -9.53 7.03
N PHE A 141 -5.88 -8.22 6.82
CA PHE A 141 -6.51 -7.33 7.78
C PHE A 141 -8.01 -7.60 7.83
N ALA A 142 -8.52 -7.87 9.03
CA ALA A 142 -9.93 -8.08 9.30
C ALA A 142 -10.62 -6.74 9.64
N ALA A 143 -10.69 -5.83 8.67
CA ALA A 143 -11.52 -4.64 8.82
C ALA A 143 -13.00 -5.03 8.67
N ALA A 144 -13.83 -4.78 9.69
CA ALA A 144 -15.23 -5.23 9.75
C ALA A 144 -16.07 -4.78 8.54
N SER A 145 -15.74 -3.62 7.97
CA SER A 145 -16.38 -3.04 6.79
C SER A 145 -15.79 -3.49 5.45
N CYS A 146 -14.66 -4.21 5.45
CA CYS A 146 -13.98 -4.59 4.20
C CYS A 146 -14.82 -5.60 3.42
N LEU A 147 -15.32 -5.18 2.26
CA LEU A 147 -16.15 -6.01 1.37
C LEU A 147 -15.45 -7.32 0.99
N VAL A 148 -14.15 -7.25 0.70
CA VAL A 148 -13.33 -8.41 0.33
C VAL A 148 -13.25 -9.40 1.49
N HIS A 149 -13.03 -8.91 2.71
CA HIS A 149 -13.00 -9.76 3.90
C HIS A 149 -14.36 -10.43 4.16
N ARG A 150 -15.45 -9.66 4.10
CA ARG A 150 -16.82 -10.16 4.30
C ARG A 150 -17.25 -11.21 3.27
N GLN A 151 -16.90 -11.01 1.99
CA GLN A 151 -17.26 -11.94 0.91
C GLN A 151 -16.32 -13.15 0.87
N GLY A 152 -15.03 -12.92 1.07
CA GLY A 152 -13.99 -13.95 0.96
C GLY A 152 -13.98 -14.91 2.14
N ARG A 153 -14.29 -14.41 3.35
CA ARG A 153 -14.33 -15.12 4.65
C ARG A 153 -13.01 -15.75 5.12
N THR A 154 -12.16 -16.19 4.19
CA THR A 154 -10.84 -16.77 4.42
C THR A 154 -9.82 -16.09 3.51
N VAL A 155 -8.52 -16.19 3.84
CA VAL A 155 -7.44 -15.66 2.99
C VAL A 155 -7.51 -16.23 1.56
N ALA A 156 -7.75 -17.54 1.42
CA ALA A 156 -7.90 -18.20 0.11
C ALA A 156 -9.10 -17.66 -0.68
N GLY A 157 -10.24 -17.44 -0.02
CA GLY A 157 -11.41 -16.83 -0.65
C GLY A 157 -11.16 -15.39 -1.06
N MET A 158 -10.47 -14.61 -0.23
CA MET A 158 -10.08 -13.23 -0.53
C MET A 158 -9.12 -13.16 -1.73
N LEU A 159 -8.13 -14.05 -1.80
CA LEU A 159 -7.20 -14.18 -2.94
C LEU A 159 -7.96 -14.48 -4.23
N THR A 160 -8.92 -15.41 -4.17
CA THR A 160 -9.78 -15.76 -5.31
C THR A 160 -10.61 -14.56 -5.78
N LEU A 161 -11.25 -13.82 -4.85
CA LEU A 161 -12.04 -12.63 -5.16
C LEU A 161 -11.24 -11.51 -5.83
N LEU A 162 -9.98 -11.37 -5.45
CA LEU A 162 -9.08 -10.35 -6.01
C LEU A 162 -8.25 -10.86 -7.19
N ALA A 163 -8.49 -12.09 -7.65
CA ALA A 163 -7.70 -12.76 -8.68
C ALA A 163 -6.19 -12.67 -8.41
N ALA A 164 -5.80 -12.84 -7.15
CA ALA A 164 -4.44 -12.74 -6.66
C ALA A 164 -3.92 -14.09 -6.19
N THR A 165 -2.60 -14.28 -6.20
CA THR A 165 -1.93 -15.46 -5.65
C THR A 165 -1.07 -15.10 -4.45
N GLU A 166 -0.78 -16.07 -3.57
CA GLU A 166 0.17 -15.85 -2.48
C GLU A 166 1.57 -15.44 -2.98
N GLY A 167 1.98 -15.95 -4.15
CA GLY A 167 3.23 -15.57 -4.79
C GLY A 167 3.27 -14.07 -5.13
N GLN A 168 2.16 -13.53 -5.67
CA GLN A 168 2.05 -12.10 -5.95
C GLN A 168 2.03 -11.25 -4.68
N VAL A 169 1.36 -11.71 -3.62
CA VAL A 169 1.37 -11.01 -2.32
C VAL A 169 2.78 -10.97 -1.73
N ARG A 170 3.49 -12.10 -1.77
CA ARG A 170 4.87 -12.20 -1.28
C ARG A 170 5.83 -11.32 -2.07
N ASP A 171 5.73 -11.30 -3.40
CA ASP A 171 6.53 -10.41 -4.27
C ASP A 171 6.24 -8.94 -3.97
N LEU A 172 4.97 -8.55 -3.89
CA LEU A 172 4.57 -7.17 -3.56
C LEU A 172 5.06 -6.72 -2.18
N HIS A 173 4.98 -7.58 -1.18
CA HIS A 173 5.48 -7.29 0.16
C HIS A 173 7.01 -7.15 0.17
N GLY A 174 7.74 -8.00 -0.56
CA GLY A 174 9.19 -7.85 -0.69
C GLY A 174 9.59 -6.54 -1.36
N ARG A 175 8.87 -6.12 -2.41
CA ARG A 175 9.07 -4.81 -3.06
C ARG A 175 8.75 -3.64 -2.15
N LEU A 176 7.67 -3.74 -1.36
CA LEU A 176 7.32 -2.75 -0.34
C LEU A 176 8.46 -2.58 0.66
N ARG A 177 8.97 -3.70 1.20
CA ARG A 177 10.06 -3.69 2.16
C ARG A 177 11.30 -3.03 1.59
N LEU A 178 11.75 -3.44 0.39
CA LEU A 178 12.88 -2.82 -0.29
C LEU A 178 12.68 -1.32 -0.52
N ALA A 179 11.48 -0.91 -0.95
CA ALA A 179 11.17 0.50 -1.18
C ALA A 179 11.21 1.33 0.11
N TRP A 180 10.95 0.72 1.26
CA TRP A 180 11.02 1.36 2.58
C TRP A 180 12.40 1.21 3.24
N GLY A 181 13.39 0.63 2.55
CA GLY A 181 14.74 0.42 3.10
C GLY A 181 14.86 -0.79 4.03
N LEU A 182 13.86 -1.67 4.06
CA LEU A 182 13.90 -2.94 4.80
C LEU A 182 14.47 -4.07 3.92
N PRO A 183 15.04 -5.13 4.52
CA PRO A 183 15.41 -6.33 3.77
C PRO A 183 14.19 -6.93 3.06
N PRO A 184 14.35 -7.58 1.89
CA PRO A 184 13.22 -8.09 1.11
C PRO A 184 12.37 -9.12 1.86
N ARG A 185 12.94 -9.78 2.88
CA ARG A 185 12.28 -10.71 3.81
C ARG A 185 12.88 -10.57 5.21
N GLU A 186 12.15 -10.97 6.25
CA GLU A 186 12.58 -10.87 7.65
C GLU A 186 13.90 -11.61 7.95
N ASP A 187 14.22 -12.65 7.17
CA ASP A 187 15.37 -13.54 7.33
C ASP A 187 16.56 -13.18 6.43
N MET A 188 16.48 -12.08 5.68
CA MET A 188 17.52 -11.69 4.73
C MET A 188 18.31 -10.46 5.23
N PRO A 189 19.59 -10.33 4.87
CA PRO A 189 20.34 -9.11 5.13
C PRO A 189 19.77 -7.94 4.33
N ALA A 190 19.96 -6.71 4.83
CA ALA A 190 19.65 -5.52 4.08
C ALA A 190 20.53 -5.48 2.82
N VAL A 191 19.90 -5.40 1.64
CA VAL A 191 20.61 -5.42 0.35
C VAL A 191 20.94 -3.99 -0.11
N THR A 192 20.29 -2.99 0.46
CA THR A 192 20.50 -1.58 0.14
C THR A 192 21.23 -0.90 1.29
N PRO A 193 22.37 -0.24 1.08
CA PRO A 193 22.89 0.69 2.08
C PRO A 193 21.81 1.76 2.32
N VAL A 194 21.46 2.02 3.58
CA VAL A 194 20.36 2.92 4.00
C VAL A 194 20.32 4.16 3.09
N PRO A 195 19.41 4.23 2.09
CA PRO A 195 19.33 5.41 1.25
C PRO A 195 18.75 6.54 2.10
N ALA A 196 19.29 7.74 1.89
CA ALA A 196 19.00 8.99 2.58
C ALA A 196 17.64 9.03 3.31
N ARG A 197 17.74 9.20 4.63
CA ARG A 197 16.70 9.62 5.59
C ARG A 197 15.46 10.19 4.88
N PHE A 198 14.27 9.66 5.20
CA PHE A 198 13.03 10.40 4.95
C PHE A 198 13.24 11.82 5.51
N GLY A 199 13.21 12.81 4.61
CA GLY A 199 13.94 14.07 4.73
C GLY A 199 13.78 14.81 6.06
N THR A 200 14.85 15.52 6.43
CA THR A 200 14.87 16.63 7.40
C THR A 200 13.83 17.68 7.07
#